data_AF-A0A7V8X6P4-F1
#
_entry.id   AF-A0A7V8X6P4-F1
#
_cell.length_a   1.000
_cell.length_b   1.000
_cell.length_c   1.000
_cell.angle_alpha   90.00
_cell.angle_beta   90.00
_cell.angle_gamma   90.00
#
_symmetry.space_group_name_H-M   'P 1'
#
loop_
_entity.id
_entity.type
_entity.pdbx_description
1 polymer ?
#
loop_
_entity_poly.entity_id
_entity_poly.type
_entity_poly.pdbx_seq_one_letter_code
_entity_poly.pdbx_strand_id
1 'polypeptide(L)'
;RRNHSAARLTGALAELPGLAPLRIDDRVTRCGWHLYQIIYDPKQFGGRDRADFMASLEAEGVPCSAGYIPLPHLGAIKDAVHQRFGDEVLRHPITNAEAAGRHTVWLPQTLLLADDATIAQVIAAFRKIARAWTS
;
A
#
# COMPACT_ATOMS: atom_id res chain seq x y z
N ARG A 1 -18.33 8.63 -4.34
CA ARG A 1 -17.23 8.29 -5.28
C ARG A 1 -16.08 7.61 -4.55
N ARG A 2 -15.10 8.30 -3.94
CA ARG A 2 -13.94 7.61 -3.31
C ARG A 2 -14.25 6.47 -2.35
N ASN A 3 -15.15 6.68 -1.38
CA ASN A 3 -15.55 5.60 -0.44
C ASN A 3 -16.22 4.41 -1.15
N HIS A 4 -16.95 4.66 -2.23
CA HIS A 4 -17.58 3.60 -3.03
C HIS A 4 -16.53 2.78 -3.78
N SER A 5 -15.62 3.44 -4.50
CA SER A 5 -14.53 2.78 -5.23
C SER A 5 -13.58 2.04 -4.27
N ALA A 6 -13.26 2.64 -3.12
CA ALA A 6 -12.44 2.02 -2.08
C ALA A 6 -13.11 0.77 -1.49
N ALA A 7 -14.43 0.78 -1.25
CA ALA A 7 -15.15 -0.40 -0.77
C ALA A 7 -15.12 -1.54 -1.80
N ARG A 8 -15.30 -1.24 -3.09
CA ARG A 8 -15.19 -2.23 -4.17
C ARG A 8 -13.80 -2.84 -4.28
N LEU A 9 -12.75 -2.00 -4.24
CA LEU A 9 -11.37 -2.45 -4.20
C LEU A 9 -11.10 -3.30 -2.94
N THR A 10 -11.58 -2.87 -1.78
CA THR A 10 -11.37 -3.57 -0.51
C THR A 10 -11.95 -4.98 -0.57
N GLY A 11 -13.21 -5.10 -0.99
CA GLY A 11 -13.87 -6.40 -1.12
C GLY A 11 -13.12 -7.32 -2.08
N ALA A 12 -12.79 -6.84 -3.28
CA ALA A 12 -12.16 -7.68 -4.29
C ALA A 12 -10.70 -8.04 -3.98
N LEU A 13 -9.93 -7.14 -3.36
CA LEU A 13 -8.52 -7.38 -3.05
C LEU A 13 -8.33 -8.19 -1.76
N ALA A 14 -9.28 -8.14 -0.82
CA ALA A 14 -9.24 -8.99 0.37
C ALA A 14 -9.42 -10.50 0.04
N GLU A 15 -9.98 -10.82 -1.13
CA GLU A 15 -10.09 -12.20 -1.63
C GLU A 15 -8.77 -12.76 -2.19
N LEU A 16 -7.76 -11.91 -2.42
CA LEU A 16 -6.50 -12.31 -3.04
C LEU A 16 -5.46 -12.63 -1.97
N PRO A 17 -4.99 -13.89 -1.86
CA PRO A 17 -3.88 -14.24 -1.00
C PRO A 17 -2.68 -13.33 -1.30
N GLY A 18 -2.07 -12.81 -0.24
CA GLY A 18 -0.91 -11.92 -0.35
C GLY A 18 -1.23 -10.44 -0.39
N LEU A 19 -2.51 -10.06 -0.47
CA LEU A 19 -2.94 -8.66 -0.40
C LEU A 19 -3.84 -8.46 0.81
N ALA A 20 -3.52 -7.47 1.62
CA ALA A 20 -4.36 -7.05 2.75
C ALA A 20 -4.68 -5.55 2.63
N PRO A 21 -5.87 -5.18 2.13
CA PRO A 21 -6.35 -3.81 2.15
C PRO A 21 -6.35 -3.21 3.57
N LEU A 22 -6.21 -1.89 3.66
CA LEU A 22 -6.28 -1.19 4.94
C LEU A 22 -7.64 -1.44 5.63
N ARG A 23 -7.57 -1.92 6.88
CA ARG A 23 -8.75 -2.00 7.75
C ARG A 23 -9.09 -0.62 8.30
N ILE A 24 -10.30 -0.15 8.00
CA ILE A 24 -10.84 1.07 8.61
C ILE A 24 -11.46 0.69 9.97
N ASP A 25 -11.23 1.53 10.97
CA ASP A 25 -11.82 1.37 12.30
C ASP A 25 -13.33 1.62 12.25
N ASP A 26 -14.13 0.78 12.95
CA ASP A 26 -15.59 0.82 12.90
C ASP A 26 -16.19 2.15 13.38
N ARG A 27 -15.42 2.96 14.13
CA ARG A 27 -15.83 4.31 14.56
C ARG A 27 -15.77 5.34 13.43
N VAL A 28 -15.13 5.03 12.30
CA VAL A 28 -15.01 5.94 11.16
C VAL A 28 -16.29 5.93 10.34
N THR A 29 -17.03 7.04 10.37
CA THR A 29 -18.27 7.20 9.59
C THR A 29 -17.99 7.49 8.11
N ARG A 30 -16.85 8.11 7.80
CA ARG A 30 -16.40 8.38 6.42
C ARG A 30 -14.89 8.58 6.35
N CYS A 31 -14.21 7.85 5.47
CA CYS A 31 -12.78 8.02 5.23
C CYS A 31 -12.51 8.98 4.07
N GLY A 32 -11.49 9.83 4.20
CA GLY A 32 -11.10 10.81 3.17
C GLY A 32 -10.42 10.18 1.94
N TRP A 33 -9.77 9.01 2.12
CA TRP A 33 -9.07 8.27 1.08
C TRP A 33 -8.14 9.13 0.22
N HIS A 34 -7.22 9.86 0.87
CA HIS A 34 -6.14 10.54 0.14
C HIS A 34 -5.24 9.55 -0.60
N LEU A 35 -5.02 8.39 0.03
CA LEU A 35 -4.33 7.23 -0.52
C LEU A 35 -5.12 5.99 -0.13
N TYR A 36 -5.25 5.04 -1.06
CA TYR A 36 -5.74 3.70 -0.77
C TYR A 36 -4.56 2.76 -0.58
N GLN A 37 -4.50 2.07 0.55
CA GLN A 37 -3.31 1.34 0.98
C GLN A 37 -3.59 -0.16 1.00
N ILE A 38 -2.63 -0.93 0.53
CA ILE A 38 -2.66 -2.40 0.50
C ILE A 38 -1.33 -2.89 1.05
N ILE A 39 -1.35 -3.85 1.97
CA ILE A 39 -0.15 -4.56 2.41
C ILE A 39 0.09 -5.74 1.46
N TYR A 40 1.31 -5.82 0.93
CA TYR A 40 1.80 -6.88 0.05
C TYR A 40 2.64 -7.89 0.84
N ASP A 41 2.24 -9.15 0.82
CA ASP A 41 3.01 -10.27 1.37
C ASP A 41 3.72 -11.04 0.23
N PRO A 42 5.05 -10.90 0.09
CA PRO A 42 5.81 -11.57 -0.96
C PRO A 42 5.71 -13.10 -0.89
N LYS A 43 5.47 -13.68 0.30
CA LYS A 43 5.43 -15.14 0.47
C LYS A 43 4.31 -15.78 -0.33
N GLN A 44 3.21 -15.07 -0.55
CA GLN A 44 2.06 -15.54 -1.32
C GLN A 44 2.26 -15.39 -2.82
N PHE A 45 3.35 -14.74 -3.25
CA PHE A 45 3.68 -14.48 -4.65
C PHE A 45 5.05 -15.03 -5.03
N GLY A 46 5.39 -16.22 -4.51
CA GLY A 46 6.65 -16.90 -4.82
C GLY A 46 7.91 -16.18 -4.32
N GLY A 47 7.78 -15.30 -3.32
CA GLY A 47 8.89 -14.52 -2.77
C GLY A 47 9.32 -13.33 -3.63
N ARG A 48 8.58 -13.01 -4.70
CA ARG A 48 8.86 -11.85 -5.56
C ARG A 48 8.75 -10.55 -4.77
N ASP A 49 9.51 -9.55 -5.16
CA ASP A 49 9.57 -8.31 -4.42
C ASP A 49 8.35 -7.40 -4.69
N ARG A 50 8.13 -6.44 -3.79
CA ARG A 50 7.05 -5.45 -3.93
C ARG A 50 7.28 -4.53 -5.14
N ALA A 51 8.53 -4.25 -5.50
CA ALA A 51 8.85 -3.31 -6.57
C ALA A 51 8.43 -3.86 -7.94
N ASP A 52 8.74 -5.12 -8.20
CA ASP A 52 8.31 -5.87 -9.37
C ASP A 52 6.78 -5.97 -9.43
N PHE A 53 6.12 -6.12 -8.28
CA PHE A 53 4.65 -6.15 -8.21
C PHE A 53 4.06 -4.80 -8.61
N MET A 54 4.62 -3.70 -8.10
CA MET A 54 4.23 -2.34 -8.50
C MET A 54 4.53 -2.06 -9.98
N ALA A 55 5.69 -2.48 -10.49
CA ALA A 55 6.02 -2.35 -11.91
C ALA A 55 5.02 -3.12 -12.80
N SER A 56 4.56 -4.28 -12.34
CA SER A 56 3.52 -5.06 -13.03
C SER A 56 2.17 -4.35 -13.00
N LEU A 57 1.80 -3.71 -11.89
CA LEU A 57 0.59 -2.88 -11.82
C LEU A 57 0.66 -1.68 -12.77
N GLU A 58 1.79 -0.99 -12.80
CA GLU A 58 2.02 0.14 -13.71
C GLU A 58 1.96 -0.29 -15.18
N ALA A 59 2.49 -1.48 -15.52
CA ALA A 59 2.39 -2.05 -16.86
C ALA A 59 0.94 -2.38 -17.28
N GLU A 60 0.06 -2.68 -16.33
CA GLU A 60 -1.39 -2.82 -16.55
C GLU A 60 -2.13 -1.46 -16.51
N GLY A 61 -1.41 -0.35 -16.38
CA GLY A 61 -1.97 1.00 -16.33
C GLY A 61 -2.54 1.41 -14.97
N VAL A 62 -2.22 0.69 -13.89
CA VAL A 62 -2.66 1.02 -12.53
C VAL A 62 -1.62 1.91 -11.85
N PRO A 63 -1.91 3.19 -11.60
CA PRO A 63 -0.97 4.07 -10.91
C PRO A 63 -0.80 3.64 -9.46
N CYS A 64 0.44 3.44 -9.03
CA CYS A 64 0.75 3.06 -7.66
C CYS A 64 2.07 3.68 -7.16
N SER A 65 2.37 3.54 -5.87
CA SER A 65 3.65 3.96 -5.31
C SER A 65 3.99 3.20 -4.02
N ALA A 66 5.27 3.17 -3.66
CA ALA A 66 5.79 2.53 -2.45
C ALA A 66 5.41 3.25 -1.14
N GLY A 67 4.99 4.53 -1.25
CA GLY A 67 4.75 5.40 -0.10
C GLY A 67 6.01 5.83 0.63
N TYR A 68 5.88 6.06 1.94
CA TYR A 68 6.98 6.57 2.76
C TYR A 68 7.85 5.45 3.35
N ILE A 69 9.13 5.76 3.52
CA ILE A 69 10.00 5.03 4.46
C ILE A 69 9.84 5.62 5.86
N PRO A 70 10.15 4.85 6.93
CA PRO A 70 10.13 5.38 8.29
C PRO A 70 11.00 6.62 8.45
N LEU A 71 10.52 7.60 9.22
CA LEU A 71 11.21 8.88 9.42
C LEU A 71 12.66 8.74 9.92
N PRO A 72 12.99 7.84 10.86
CA PRO A 72 14.38 7.65 11.30
C PRO A 72 15.35 7.18 10.20
N HIS A 73 14.83 6.70 9.06
CA HIS A 73 15.63 6.27 7.91
C HIS A 73 15.87 7.41 6.92
N LEU A 74 15.20 8.56 7.08
CA LEU A 74 15.48 9.76 6.31
C LEU A 74 16.67 10.48 6.95
N GLY A 75 17.80 10.57 6.24
CA GLY A 75 19.05 11.15 6.77
C GLY A 75 18.86 12.50 7.45
N ALA A 76 18.18 13.44 6.79
CA ALA A 76 17.91 14.77 7.35
C ALA A 76 17.11 14.74 8.67
N ILE A 77 16.16 13.82 8.81
CA ILE A 77 15.37 13.67 10.04
C ILE A 77 16.20 12.98 11.12
N LYS A 78 16.93 11.92 10.76
CA LYS A 78 17.85 11.23 11.67
C LYS A 78 18.86 12.21 12.29
N ASP A 79 19.49 13.03 11.46
CA ASP A 79 20.50 13.99 11.89
C ASP A 79 19.89 15.09 12.79
N ALA A 80 18.71 15.60 12.42
CA ALA A 80 18.00 16.59 13.23
C ALA A 80 17.55 16.02 14.59
N VAL A 81 17.10 14.77 14.64
CA VAL A 81 16.71 14.09 15.89
C VAL A 81 17.95 13.85 16.75
N HIS A 82 19.05 13.35 16.17
CA HIS A 82 20.32 13.17 16.87
C HIS A 82 20.78 14.48 17.51
N GLN A 83 20.80 15.58 16.75
CA GLN A 83 21.25 16.88 17.23
C GLN A 83 20.39 17.43 18.38
N ARG A 84 19.08 17.21 18.33
CA ARG A 84 18.14 17.81 19.28
C ARG A 84 17.85 16.93 20.51
N PHE A 85 17.88 15.61 20.34
CA PHE A 85 17.38 14.65 21.33
C PHE A 85 18.36 13.49 21.60
N GLY A 86 19.48 13.41 20.88
CA GLY A 86 20.42 12.29 20.95
C GLY A 86 19.90 11.00 20.33
N ASP A 87 20.71 9.94 20.41
CA ASP A 87 20.44 8.66 19.74
C ASP A 87 19.44 7.76 20.46
N GLU A 88 19.10 8.04 21.72
CA GLU A 88 18.19 7.18 22.48
C GLU A 88 16.82 7.06 21.81
N VAL A 89 16.30 8.19 21.31
CA VAL A 89 15.02 8.23 20.58
C VAL A 89 15.07 7.39 19.30
N LEU A 90 16.21 7.36 18.62
CA LEU A 90 16.40 6.62 17.37
C LEU A 90 16.54 5.11 17.58
N ARG A 91 16.85 4.66 18.80
CA ARG A 91 16.99 3.22 19.14
C ARG A 91 15.66 2.55 19.46
N HIS A 92 14.58 3.30 19.63
CA HIS A 92 13.28 2.69 19.89
C HIS A 92 12.82 1.84 18.70
N PRO A 93 12.29 0.62 18.94
CA PRO A 93 11.83 -0.24 17.87
C PRO A 93 10.63 0.37 17.15
N ILE A 94 10.73 0.48 15.84
CA ILE A 94 9.69 1.00 14.94
C ILE A 94 9.18 -0.08 13.99
N THR A 95 9.16 -1.33 14.45
CA THR A 95 8.92 -2.55 13.65
C THR A 95 7.70 -2.44 12.72
N ASN A 96 6.60 -1.85 13.20
CA ASN A 96 5.40 -1.67 12.39
C ASN A 96 5.60 -0.63 11.26
N ALA A 97 6.30 0.47 11.53
CA ALA A 97 6.61 1.46 10.51
C ALA A 97 7.57 0.88 9.47
N GLU A 98 8.57 0.10 9.88
CA GLU A 98 9.49 -0.58 8.96
C GLU A 98 8.77 -1.61 8.10
N ALA A 99 7.88 -2.41 8.69
CA ALA A 99 7.05 -3.35 7.96
C ALA A 99 6.15 -2.60 6.96
N ALA A 100 5.48 -1.53 7.39
CA ALA A 100 4.66 -0.71 6.49
C ALA A 100 5.49 -0.13 5.32
N GLY A 101 6.67 0.42 5.58
CA GLY A 101 7.54 0.99 4.55
C GLY A 101 8.06 -0.05 3.54
N ARG A 102 8.18 -1.32 3.97
CA ARG A 102 8.62 -2.44 3.11
C ARG A 102 7.48 -3.05 2.30
N HIS A 103 6.28 -3.12 2.86
CA HIS A 103 5.19 -3.95 2.32
C HIS A 103 4.02 -3.17 1.75
N THR A 104 3.90 -1.86 1.98
CA THR A 104 2.69 -1.14 1.55
C THR A 104 2.72 -0.72 0.08
N VAL A 105 1.63 -0.89 -0.65
CA VAL A 105 1.42 -0.30 -1.98
C VAL A 105 0.29 0.73 -1.86
N TRP A 106 0.50 1.92 -2.42
CA TRP A 106 -0.48 3.01 -2.41
C TRP A 106 -1.06 3.26 -3.78
N LEU A 107 -2.38 3.42 -3.85
CA LEU A 107 -3.08 3.93 -5.01
C LEU A 107 -3.54 5.37 -4.74
N PRO A 108 -3.40 6.29 -5.72
CA PRO A 108 -3.73 7.70 -5.51
C PRO A 108 -5.24 7.94 -5.42
N GLN A 109 -5.65 8.95 -4.66
CA GLN A 109 -7.06 9.37 -4.55
C GLN A 109 -7.78 9.67 -5.87
N THR A 110 -7.04 10.04 -6.91
CA THR A 110 -7.59 10.33 -8.24
C THR A 110 -8.10 9.07 -8.92
N LEU A 111 -7.44 7.92 -8.71
CA LEU A 111 -7.92 6.62 -9.18
C LEU A 111 -9.28 6.29 -8.58
N LEU A 112 -9.49 6.62 -7.30
CA LEU A 112 -10.75 6.38 -6.58
C LEU A 112 -11.89 7.30 -7.01
N LEU A 113 -11.63 8.27 -7.90
CA LEU A 113 -12.66 9.11 -8.52
C LEU A 113 -13.12 8.58 -9.88
N ALA A 114 -12.45 7.57 -10.43
CA ALA A 114 -12.82 6.95 -11.70
C ALA A 114 -14.19 6.26 -11.63
N ASP A 115 -14.73 5.96 -12.82
CA ASP A 115 -16.00 5.24 -12.95
C ASP A 115 -15.87 3.75 -12.58
N ASP A 116 -17.02 3.09 -12.51
CA ASP A 116 -17.09 1.71 -12.05
C ASP A 116 -16.44 0.71 -13.00
N ALA A 117 -16.41 1.02 -14.30
CA ALA A 117 -15.75 0.21 -15.32
C ALA A 117 -14.22 0.28 -15.15
N THR A 118 -13.67 1.47 -14.94
CA THR A 118 -12.25 1.68 -14.67
C THR A 118 -11.83 0.96 -13.39
N ILE A 119 -12.61 1.08 -12.31
CA ILE A 119 -12.32 0.35 -11.06
C ILE A 119 -12.36 -1.18 -11.27
N ALA A 120 -13.26 -1.68 -12.12
CA ALA A 120 -13.30 -3.10 -12.46
C ALA A 120 -12.04 -3.54 -13.24
N GLN A 121 -11.51 -2.70 -14.15
CA GLN A 121 -10.25 -2.97 -14.84
C GLN A 121 -9.06 -3.00 -13.88
N VAL A 122 -9.00 -2.08 -12.92
CA VAL A 122 -7.97 -2.10 -11.86
C VAL A 122 -8.04 -3.43 -11.09
N ILE A 123 -9.22 -3.85 -10.65
CA ILE A 123 -9.41 -5.14 -9.95
C ILE A 123 -8.98 -6.31 -10.84
N ALA A 124 -9.29 -6.27 -12.14
CA ALA A 124 -8.88 -7.30 -13.09
C ALA A 124 -7.36 -7.39 -13.23
N ALA A 125 -6.65 -6.25 -13.25
CA ALA A 125 -5.19 -6.19 -13.27
C ALA A 125 -4.57 -6.86 -12.03
N PHE A 126 -5.05 -6.52 -10.83
CA PHE A 126 -4.62 -7.18 -9.59
C PHE A 126 -4.84 -8.70 -9.65
N ARG A 127 -6.02 -9.14 -10.10
CA ARG A 127 -6.35 -10.57 -10.25
C ARG A 127 -5.47 -11.28 -11.27
N LYS A 128 -5.13 -10.62 -12.38
CA LYS A 128 -4.26 -11.14 -13.43
C LYS A 128 -2.85 -11.37 -12.90
N ILE A 129 -2.27 -10.35 -12.25
CA ILE A 129 -0.93 -10.44 -11.65
C ILE A 129 -0.91 -11.52 -10.57
N ALA A 130 -1.92 -11.54 -9.69
CA ALA A 130 -2.01 -12.54 -8.64
C ALA A 130 -1.98 -13.97 -9.21
N ARG A 131 -2.83 -14.28 -10.20
CA ARG A 131 -2.82 -15.60 -10.86
C ARG A 131 -1.46 -15.93 -11.46
N ALA A 132 -0.83 -14.98 -12.16
CA ALA A 132 0.45 -15.20 -12.82
C ALA A 132 1.61 -15.44 -11.83
N TRP A 133 1.48 -14.96 -10.59
CA TRP A 133 2.56 -14.98 -9.58
C TRP A 133 2.34 -16.02 -8.48
N THR A 134 1.14 -16.59 -8.38
CA THR A 134 0.83 -17.74 -7.51
C THR A 134 0.97 -19.09 -8.24
N SER A 135 1.20 -19.08 -9.55
CA SER A 135 1.36 -20.27 -10.40
C SER A 135 2.78 -20.84 -10.35
#